data_AF-A0A7V8YKC0-F1
#
_entry.id   AF-A0A7V8YKC0-F1
#
_cell.length_a   1.000
_cell.length_b   1.000
_cell.length_c   1.000
_cell.angle_alpha   90.00
_cell.angle_beta   90.00
_cell.angle_gamma   90.00
#
_symmetry.space_group_name_H-M   'P 1'
#
loop_
_entity.id
_entity.type
_entity.pdbx_description
1 polymer ?
#
loop_
_entity_poly.entity_id
_entity_poly.type
_entity_poly.pdbx_seq_one_letter_code
_entity_poly.pdbx_strand_id
1 'polypeptide(L)'
;MLRRARILEVYEVRRGLEVEAARLAASRSDPAGLRELDELLAHRQELVGAATETFVDADLKFHREVIALAGNTLLTELYDQFHEPLRGALIALVDCEPDLPDTSGDHAALLAALHAADPDRAAQATADHFNIVIDMLRKK
;
A
#
# COMPACT_ATOMS: atom_id res chain seq x y z
N MET A 1 21.18 8.67 6.00
CA MET A 1 20.39 9.13 7.16
C MET A 1 19.19 9.98 6.76
N LEU A 2 19.33 11.16 6.13
CA LEU A 2 18.16 11.99 5.75
C LEU A 2 17.14 11.29 4.83
N ARG A 3 17.59 10.54 3.82
CA ARG A 3 16.71 9.80 2.91
C ARG A 3 15.82 8.78 3.64
N ARG A 4 16.42 7.97 4.52
CA ARG A 4 15.71 6.94 5.28
C ARG A 4 14.69 7.53 6.25
N ALA A 5 15.07 8.62 6.94
CA ALA A 5 14.14 9.36 7.78
C ALA A 5 12.93 9.88 6.98
N ARG A 6 13.17 10.39 5.77
CA ARG A 6 12.09 10.82 4.88
C ARG A 6 11.19 9.66 4.43
N ILE A 7 11.75 8.49 4.12
CA ILE A 7 10.96 7.29 3.78
C ILE A 7 10.11 6.87 4.99
N LEU A 8 10.68 6.90 6.20
CA LEU A 8 9.96 6.56 7.42
C LEU A 8 8.76 7.51 7.65
N GLU A 9 8.95 8.82 7.53
CA GLU A 9 7.85 9.81 7.64
C GLU A 9 6.72 9.50 6.65
N VAL A 10 7.06 9.19 5.40
CA VAL A 10 6.08 8.82 4.36
C VAL A 10 5.32 7.56 4.76
N TYR A 11 6.02 6.51 5.20
CA TYR A 11 5.41 5.24 5.60
C TYR A 11 4.51 5.37 6.85
N GLU A 12 4.86 6.23 7.80
CA GLU A 12 4.03 6.51 8.97
C GLU A 12 2.71 7.20 8.57
N VAL A 13 2.76 8.15 7.64
CA VAL A 13 1.56 8.81 7.10
C VAL A 13 0.72 7.83 6.28
N ARG A 14 1.34 7.06 5.38
CA ARG A 14 0.66 6.01 4.61
C ARG A 14 -0.08 5.05 5.51
N ARG A 15 0.59 4.51 6.52
CA ARG A 15 -0.02 3.57 7.47
C ARG A 15 -1.26 4.16 8.12
N GLY A 16 -1.21 5.42 8.56
CA GLY A 16 -2.36 6.08 9.18
C GLY A 16 -3.57 6.17 8.24
N LEU A 17 -3.33 6.56 6.98
CA LEU A 17 -4.40 6.76 5.99
C LEU A 17 -4.92 5.43 5.43
N GLU A 18 -4.03 4.52 5.07
CA GLU A 18 -4.36 3.30 4.36
C GLU A 18 -5.00 2.24 5.26
N VAL A 19 -4.68 2.22 6.56
CA VAL A 19 -5.37 1.34 7.53
C VAL A 19 -6.84 1.73 7.65
N GLU A 20 -7.14 3.03 7.73
CA GLU A 20 -8.53 3.49 7.79
C GLU A 20 -9.23 3.30 6.44
N ALA A 21 -8.54 3.56 5.34
CA ALA A 21 -9.07 3.30 4.01
C ALA A 21 -9.44 1.82 3.83
N ALA A 22 -8.57 0.88 4.21
CA ALA A 22 -8.83 -0.55 4.12
C ALA A 22 -10.04 -0.99 4.97
N ARG A 23 -10.16 -0.46 6.20
CA ARG A 23 -11.33 -0.68 7.08
C ARG A 23 -12.63 -0.24 6.40
N LEU A 24 -12.63 0.97 5.84
CA LEU A 24 -13.80 1.53 5.16
C LEU A 24 -14.11 0.78 3.86
N ALA A 25 -13.09 0.45 3.07
CA ALA A 25 -13.23 -0.29 1.83
C ALA A 25 -13.86 -1.67 2.09
N ALA A 26 -13.42 -2.41 3.11
CA ALA A 26 -14.03 -3.69 3.47
C ALA A 26 -15.55 -3.61 3.72
N SER A 27 -16.03 -2.46 4.21
CA SER A 27 -17.46 -2.24 4.49
C SER A 27 -18.26 -1.69 3.29
N ARG A 28 -17.58 -1.14 2.28
CA ARG A 28 -18.19 -0.29 1.24
C ARG A 28 -17.92 -0.76 -0.19
N SER A 29 -16.93 -1.62 -0.39
CA SER A 29 -16.54 -2.13 -1.70
C SER A 29 -17.70 -2.83 -2.39
N ASP A 30 -17.76 -2.69 -3.71
CA ASP A 30 -18.67 -3.46 -4.55
C ASP A 30 -17.92 -4.57 -5.32
N PRO A 31 -18.63 -5.55 -5.90
CA PRO A 31 -17.99 -6.63 -6.65
C PRO A 31 -17.21 -6.20 -7.89
N ALA A 32 -17.43 -4.99 -8.42
CA ALA A 32 -16.66 -4.49 -9.56
C ALA A 32 -15.29 -3.98 -9.10
N GLY A 33 -15.27 -3.17 -8.04
CA GLY A 33 -14.05 -2.67 -7.42
C GLY A 33 -13.15 -3.79 -6.88
N LEU A 34 -13.73 -4.82 -6.26
CA LEU A 34 -12.95 -5.97 -5.79
C LEU A 34 -12.27 -6.73 -6.94
N ARG A 35 -12.95 -6.90 -8.08
CA ARG A 35 -12.34 -7.52 -9.27
C ARG A 35 -11.22 -6.65 -9.85
N GLU A 36 -11.40 -5.33 -9.87
CA GLU A 36 -10.34 -4.42 -10.31
C GLU A 36 -9.11 -4.51 -9.40
N LEU A 37 -9.29 -4.61 -8.08
CA LEU A 37 -8.18 -4.84 -7.16
C LEU A 37 -7.47 -6.18 -7.39
N ASP A 38 -8.22 -7.25 -7.68
CA ASP A 38 -7.64 -8.56 -8.02
C ASP A 38 -6.73 -8.44 -9.26
N GLU A 39 -7.20 -7.74 -10.30
CA GLU A 39 -6.44 -7.50 -11.54
C GLU A 39 -5.20 -6.63 -11.28
N LEU A 40 -5.33 -5.57 -10.46
CA LEU A 40 -4.21 -4.69 -10.12
C LEU A 40 -3.12 -5.42 -9.33
N LEU A 41 -3.50 -6.29 -8.37
CA LEU A 41 -2.53 -7.07 -7.62
C LEU A 41 -1.83 -8.10 -8.52
N ALA A 42 -2.56 -8.77 -9.40
CA ALA A 42 -1.98 -9.71 -10.36
C ALA A 42 -0.98 -8.99 -11.28
N HIS A 43 -1.34 -7.82 -11.82
CA HIS A 43 -0.45 -7.03 -12.66
C HIS A 43 0.81 -6.59 -11.92
N ARG A 44 0.68 -6.15 -10.66
CA ARG A 44 1.83 -5.83 -9.80
C ARG A 44 2.77 -7.04 -9.64
N GLN A 45 2.22 -8.24 -9.46
CA GLN A 45 3.01 -9.47 -9.30
C GLN A 45 3.79 -9.83 -10.58
N GLU A 46 3.21 -9.60 -11.76
CA GLU A 46 3.89 -9.81 -13.05
C GLU A 46 5.12 -8.89 -13.23
N LEU A 47 5.14 -7.74 -12.56
CA LEU A 47 6.20 -6.74 -12.64
C LEU A 47 7.31 -6.94 -11.60
N VAL A 48 7.27 -8.01 -10.81
CA VAL A 48 8.38 -8.36 -9.91
C VAL A 48 9.64 -8.62 -10.75
N GLY A 49 10.70 -7.85 -10.49
CA GLY A 49 11.95 -7.90 -11.24
C GLY A 49 11.98 -7.05 -12.52
N ALA A 50 10.89 -6.34 -12.83
CA ALA A 50 10.91 -5.29 -13.85
C ALA A 50 11.70 -4.05 -13.39
N ALA A 51 11.71 -3.00 -14.20
CA ALA A 51 12.28 -1.71 -13.78
C ALA A 51 11.58 -1.19 -12.52
N THR A 52 12.35 -0.69 -11.55
CA THR A 52 11.85 -0.24 -10.24
C THR A 52 10.66 0.71 -10.37
N GLU A 53 10.76 1.70 -11.26
CA GLU A 53 9.71 2.69 -11.52
C GLU A 53 8.40 2.03 -11.96
N THR A 54 8.48 1.06 -12.87
CA THR A 54 7.31 0.33 -13.37
C THR A 54 6.64 -0.49 -12.27
N PHE A 55 7.44 -1.17 -11.44
CA PHE A 55 6.91 -1.92 -10.29
C PHE A 55 6.26 -0.98 -9.26
N VAL A 56 6.91 0.13 -8.92
CA VAL A 56 6.40 1.12 -7.96
C VAL A 56 5.11 1.76 -8.46
N ASP A 57 5.01 2.07 -9.75
CA ASP A 57 3.79 2.66 -10.31
C ASP A 57 2.60 1.68 -10.24
N ALA A 58 2.84 0.39 -10.46
CA ALA A 58 1.81 -0.64 -10.28
C ALA A 58 1.42 -0.85 -8.81
N ASP A 59 2.39 -0.84 -7.90
CA ASP A 59 2.15 -0.90 -6.44
C ASP A 59 1.28 0.28 -5.97
N LEU A 60 1.65 1.51 -6.34
CA LEU A 60 0.90 2.71 -5.98
C LEU A 60 -0.50 2.73 -6.56
N LYS A 61 -0.68 2.20 -7.78
CA LYS A 61 -2.00 2.06 -8.39
C LYS A 61 -2.91 1.14 -7.57
N PHE A 62 -2.40 -0.02 -7.13
CA PHE A 62 -3.13 -0.92 -6.24
C PHE A 62 -3.55 -0.22 -4.94
N HIS A 63 -2.60 0.42 -4.25
CA HIS A 63 -2.87 1.10 -2.98
C HIS A 63 -3.88 2.25 -3.13
N ARG A 64 -3.76 3.03 -4.22
CA ARG A 64 -4.71 4.11 -4.53
C ARG A 64 -6.12 3.58 -4.74
N GLU A 65 -6.27 2.42 -5.39
CA GLU A 65 -7.59 1.82 -5.63
C GLU A 65 -8.24 1.33 -4.32
N VAL A 66 -7.47 0.74 -3.41
CA VAL A 66 -7.98 0.40 -2.06
C VAL A 66 -8.53 1.67 -1.36
N ILE A 67 -7.84 2.80 -1.50
CA ILE A 67 -8.30 4.08 -0.94
C ILE A 67 -9.56 4.60 -1.64
N ALA A 68 -9.65 4.47 -2.96
CA ALA A 68 -10.84 4.87 -3.70
C ALA A 68 -12.07 4.09 -3.25
N LEU A 69 -11.95 2.78 -3.03
CA LEU A 69 -13.03 1.91 -2.56
C LEU A 69 -13.50 2.21 -1.12
N ALA A 70 -12.70 2.96 -0.34
CA ALA A 70 -13.17 3.50 0.94
C ALA A 70 -14.36 4.47 0.76
N GLY A 71 -14.59 5.01 -0.44
CA GLY A 71 -15.67 5.94 -0.74
C GLY A 71 -15.59 7.25 0.05
N ASN A 72 -14.42 7.59 0.58
CA ASN A 72 -14.14 8.84 1.27
C ASN A 72 -13.23 9.69 0.38
N THR A 73 -13.84 10.64 -0.34
CA THR A 73 -13.12 11.46 -1.32
C THR A 73 -11.97 12.25 -0.71
N LEU A 74 -12.10 12.68 0.55
CA LEU A 74 -11.03 13.39 1.25
C LEU A 74 -9.81 12.50 1.52
N LEU A 75 -10.00 11.19 1.79
CA LEU A 75 -8.87 10.26 1.92
C LEU A 75 -8.12 10.12 0.59
N THR A 76 -8.84 9.98 -0.52
CA THR A 76 -8.24 9.91 -1.86
C THR A 76 -7.49 11.20 -2.20
N GLU A 77 -8.08 12.37 -1.94
CA GLU A 77 -7.45 13.67 -2.18
C GLU A 77 -6.18 13.87 -1.35
N LEU A 78 -6.22 13.51 -0.05
CA LEU A 78 -5.04 13.58 0.81
C LEU A 78 -3.93 12.67 0.29
N TYR A 79 -4.25 11.44 -0.11
CA TYR A 79 -3.28 10.51 -0.69
C TYR A 79 -2.65 11.06 -1.98
N ASP A 80 -3.48 11.57 -2.88
CA ASP A 80 -3.04 12.12 -4.17
C ASP A 80 -2.13 13.35 -3.98
N GLN A 81 -2.35 14.17 -2.94
CA GLN A 81 -1.51 15.34 -2.65
C GLN A 81 -0.03 15.00 -2.39
N PHE A 82 0.27 13.82 -1.86
CA PHE A 82 1.64 13.38 -1.61
C PHE A 82 2.11 12.24 -2.53
N HIS A 83 1.41 11.99 -3.65
CA HIS A 83 1.77 10.97 -4.63
C HIS A 83 3.23 11.08 -5.11
N GLU A 84 3.69 12.27 -5.51
CA GLU A 84 5.05 12.45 -6.01
C GLU A 84 6.14 12.19 -4.93
N PRO A 85 6.05 12.81 -3.72
CA PRO A 85 6.93 12.44 -2.61
C PRO A 85 6.91 10.95 -2.27
N LEU A 86 5.74 10.33 -2.34
CA LEU A 86 5.52 8.91 -2.06
C LEU A 86 6.22 8.03 -3.10
N ARG A 87 5.99 8.28 -4.38
CA ARG A 87 6.64 7.59 -5.50
C ARG A 87 8.16 7.64 -5.40
N GLY A 88 8.70 8.83 -5.14
CA GLY A 88 10.14 9.00 -4.93
C GLY A 88 10.68 8.22 -3.72
N ALA A 89 9.92 8.16 -2.63
CA ALA A 89 10.29 7.39 -1.44
C ALA A 89 10.28 5.87 -1.70
N LEU A 90 9.31 5.35 -2.46
CA LEU A 90 9.23 3.92 -2.79
C LEU A 90 10.33 3.49 -3.76
N ILE A 91 10.61 4.28 -4.80
CA ILE A 91 11.74 4.03 -5.71
C ILE A 91 13.04 3.97 -4.89
N ALA A 92 13.26 4.97 -4.03
CA ALA A 92 14.42 5.01 -3.16
C ALA A 92 14.48 3.82 -2.19
N LEU A 93 13.35 3.34 -1.67
CA LEU A 93 13.28 2.17 -0.81
C LEU A 93 13.73 0.91 -1.57
N VAL A 94 13.13 0.65 -2.73
CA VAL A 94 13.41 -0.55 -3.54
C VAL A 94 14.86 -0.56 -4.05
N ASP A 95 15.36 0.57 -4.52
CA ASP A 95 16.72 0.65 -5.10
C ASP A 95 17.83 0.62 -4.04
N CYS A 96 17.58 1.15 -2.84
CA CYS A 96 18.63 1.41 -1.85
C CYS A 96 18.60 0.48 -0.63
N GLU A 97 17.53 -0.30 -0.42
CA GLU A 97 17.41 -1.21 0.72
C GLU A 97 17.48 -2.67 0.25
N PRO A 98 18.67 -3.30 0.20
CA PRO A 98 18.84 -4.66 -0.32
C PRO A 98 18.19 -5.73 0.56
N ASP A 99 17.91 -5.41 1.83
CA ASP A 99 17.25 -6.30 2.78
C ASP A 99 15.74 -6.00 2.89
N LEU A 100 15.14 -5.40 1.85
CA LEU A 100 13.71 -5.09 1.85
C LEU A 100 12.90 -6.38 2.02
N PRO A 101 12.05 -6.48 3.06
CA PRO A 101 11.24 -7.68 3.27
C PRO A 101 10.25 -7.91 2.13
N ASP A 102 10.00 -9.18 1.80
CA ASP A 102 8.90 -9.53 0.92
C ASP A 102 7.57 -9.39 1.67
N THR A 103 6.74 -8.46 1.22
CA THR A 103 5.40 -8.18 1.78
C THR A 103 4.27 -8.64 0.86
N SER A 104 4.57 -9.43 -0.19
CA SER A 104 3.56 -9.86 -1.18
C SER A 104 2.41 -10.65 -0.55
N GLY A 105 2.69 -11.42 0.50
CA GLY A 105 1.68 -12.14 1.27
C GLY A 105 0.69 -11.22 2.00
N ASP A 106 1.12 -10.02 2.38
CA ASP A 106 0.28 -9.06 3.12
C ASP A 106 -0.76 -8.43 2.20
N HIS A 107 -0.40 -8.13 0.94
CA HIS A 107 -1.35 -7.65 -0.07
C HIS A 107 -2.45 -8.68 -0.34
N ALA A 108 -2.10 -9.97 -0.40
CA ALA A 108 -3.07 -11.05 -0.54
C ALA A 108 -3.99 -11.19 0.69
N ALA A 109 -3.44 -11.00 1.90
CA ALA A 109 -4.23 -11.01 3.13
C ALA A 109 -5.25 -9.86 3.18
N LEU A 110 -4.86 -8.66 2.72
CA LEU A 110 -5.78 -7.53 2.57
C LEU A 110 -6.90 -7.85 1.60
N LEU A 111 -6.60 -8.32 0.38
CA LEU A 111 -7.62 -8.71 -0.60
C LEU A 111 -8.61 -9.74 -0.02
N ALA A 112 -8.10 -10.76 0.66
CA ALA A 112 -8.94 -11.77 1.28
C ALA A 112 -9.88 -11.18 2.34
N ALA A 113 -9.43 -10.18 3.11
CA ALA A 113 -10.27 -9.48 4.08
C ALA A 113 -11.32 -8.58 3.41
N LEU A 114 -10.97 -7.91 2.30
CA LEU A 114 -11.91 -7.11 1.51
C LEU A 114 -13.02 -7.99 0.90
N HIS A 115 -12.67 -9.12 0.30
CA HIS A 115 -13.64 -10.10 -0.23
C HIS A 115 -14.55 -10.70 0.85
N ALA A 116 -14.02 -10.86 2.07
CA ALA A 116 -14.79 -11.33 3.23
C ALA A 116 -15.66 -10.24 3.88
N ALA A 117 -15.59 -8.99 3.41
CA ALA A 117 -16.19 -7.82 4.03
C ALA A 117 -15.88 -7.71 5.53
N ASP A 118 -14.60 -7.93 5.90
CA ASP A 118 -14.12 -7.92 7.29
C ASP A 118 -13.24 -6.69 7.55
N PRO A 119 -13.79 -5.61 8.15
CA PRO A 119 -13.07 -4.35 8.34
C PRO A 119 -11.90 -4.44 9.31
N ASP A 120 -12.02 -5.29 10.34
CA ASP A 120 -10.97 -5.43 11.35
C ASP A 120 -9.79 -6.22 10.77
N ARG A 121 -10.06 -7.29 10.02
CA ARG A 121 -9.00 -8.03 9.31
C ARG A 121 -8.34 -7.19 8.23
N ALA A 122 -9.09 -6.37 7.50
CA ALA A 122 -8.52 -5.48 6.48
C ALA A 122 -7.60 -4.44 7.11
N ALA A 123 -8.03 -3.81 8.20
CA ALA A 123 -7.21 -2.86 8.95
C ALA A 123 -5.93 -3.52 9.50
N GLN A 124 -6.05 -4.73 10.05
CA GLN A 124 -4.91 -5.45 10.62
C GLN A 124 -3.89 -5.86 9.55
N ALA A 125 -4.36 -6.46 8.43
CA ALA A 125 -3.47 -6.85 7.33
C ALA A 125 -2.69 -5.66 6.77
N THR A 126 -3.35 -4.52 6.56
CA THR A 126 -2.70 -3.29 6.12
C THR A 126 -1.73 -2.74 7.16
N ALA A 127 -2.08 -2.78 8.45
CA ALA A 127 -1.17 -2.33 9.50
C ALA A 127 0.11 -3.18 9.57
N ASP A 128 -0.03 -4.50 9.45
CA ASP A 128 1.10 -5.43 9.49
C ASP A 128 2.04 -5.23 8.30
N HIS A 129 1.49 -5.08 7.08
CA HIS A 129 2.23 -4.72 5.87
C HIS A 129 3.16 -3.52 6.10
N PHE A 130 2.63 -2.43 6.66
CA PHE A 130 3.42 -1.22 6.91
C PHE A 130 4.38 -1.36 8.08
N ASN A 131 4.00 -2.07 9.14
CA ASN A 131 4.84 -2.25 10.32
C ASN A 131 6.14 -2.98 9.97
N ILE A 132 6.12 -3.95 9.06
CA ILE A 132 7.31 -4.68 8.59
C ILE A 132 8.37 -3.70 8.06
N VAL A 133 7.96 -2.79 7.18
CA VAL A 133 8.86 -1.80 6.56
C VAL A 133 9.28 -0.74 7.58
N ILE A 134 8.36 -0.23 8.39
CA ILE A 134 8.65 0.78 9.44
C ILE A 134 9.67 0.24 10.44
N ASP A 135 9.51 -1.00 10.91
CA ASP A 135 10.42 -1.61 11.87
C ASP A 135 11.78 -1.88 11.27
N MET A 136 11.85 -2.29 9.99
CA MET A 136 13.10 -2.37 9.25
C MET A 136 13.78 -1.00 9.22
N LEU A 137 13.04 0.05 8.85
CA LEU A 137 13.53 1.43 8.77
C LEU A 137 14.08 1.95 10.11
N ARG A 138 13.51 1.53 11.25
CA ARG A 138 13.95 1.93 12.60
C ARG A 138 15.16 1.17 13.14
N LYS A 139 15.42 -0.06 12.67
CA LYS A 139 16.47 -0.95 13.20
C LYS A 139 17.89 -0.66 12.70
N LYS A 140 18.08 0.31 11.80
CA LYS A 140 19.38 0.72 11.23
C LYS A 140 19.49 2.24 11.19
#